data_AF-A0A4Y8LQZ0-F1
#
_entry.id   AF-A0A4Y8LQZ0-F1
#
_cell.length_a   1.000
_cell.length_b   1.000
_cell.length_c   1.000
_cell.angle_alpha   90.00
_cell.angle_beta   90.00
_cell.angle_gamma   90.00
#
_symmetry.space_group_name_H-M   'P 1'
#
loop_
_entity.id
_entity.type
_entity.pdbx_description
1 polymer ?
#
loop_
_entity_poly.entity_id
_entity_poly.type
_entity_poly.pdbx_seq_one_letter_code
_entity_poly.pdbx_strand_id
1 'polypeptide(L)'
;MKLIKTKKIKSLIKLLLIAIISFSVLLGVGIFLLGTFLVPVWEYKVRDFDTYKSDFQTIANLAYREYSKGQMKDSYIIVNSYIIVNENPDETVNLRYENVNTEKFVEVTMSQKEQESLLKIVEKAFRHGDMAYLSLIRVRKNEVAFEIENGRYSLVYTTDGKKPKFANSPHTFKLKTISYHWYHAWPVED
;
A
#
# COMPACT_ATOMS: atom_id res chain seq x y z
N MET A 1 9.17 65.30 -7.00
CA MET A 1 9.11 64.51 -5.74
C MET A 1 8.01 63.43 -5.72
N LYS A 2 6.79 63.66 -6.24
CA LYS A 2 5.68 62.66 -6.26
C LYS A 2 5.99 61.35 -7.03
N LEU A 3 6.66 61.42 -8.19
CA LEU A 3 6.98 60.25 -9.04
C LEU A 3 7.96 59.24 -8.40
N ILE A 4 8.87 59.70 -7.54
CA ILE A 4 9.85 58.82 -6.86
C ILE A 4 9.17 58.05 -5.72
N LYS A 5 8.20 58.68 -5.03
CA LYS A 5 7.40 58.03 -3.98
C LYS A 5 6.54 56.89 -4.54
N THR A 6 5.85 57.09 -5.66
CA THR A 6 5.02 56.05 -6.28
C THR A 6 5.82 54.85 -6.81
N LYS A 7 7.03 55.07 -7.33
CA LYS A 7 7.92 53.99 -7.79
C LYS A 7 8.45 53.14 -6.62
N LYS A 8 8.81 53.77 -5.50
CA LYS A 8 9.20 53.08 -4.25
C LYS A 8 8.05 52.27 -3.64
N ILE A 9 6.84 52.83 -3.62
CA ILE A 9 5.64 52.15 -3.10
C ILE A 9 5.32 50.91 -3.96
N LYS A 10 5.35 51.01 -5.29
CA LYS A 10 5.15 49.85 -6.18
C LYS A 10 6.21 48.76 -5.99
N SER A 11 7.46 49.15 -5.76
CA SER A 11 8.55 48.20 -5.47
C SER A 11 8.34 47.47 -4.14
N LEU A 12 7.90 48.18 -3.10
CA LEU A 12 7.58 47.61 -1.79
C LEU A 12 6.40 46.63 -1.87
N ILE A 13 5.34 46.99 -2.60
CA ILE A 13 4.18 46.10 -2.80
C ILE A 13 4.60 44.83 -3.55
N LYS A 14 5.46 44.94 -4.57
CA LYS A 14 5.97 43.77 -5.31
C LYS A 14 6.79 42.84 -4.40
N LEU A 15 7.66 43.40 -3.56
CA LEU A 15 8.44 42.64 -2.56
C LEU A 15 7.53 41.94 -1.54
N LEU A 16 6.49 42.62 -1.07
CA LEU A 16 5.52 42.05 -0.14
C LEU A 16 4.75 40.87 -0.76
N LEU A 17 4.32 41.00 -2.02
CA LEU A 17 3.63 39.92 -2.73
C LEU A 17 4.54 38.69 -2.92
N ILE A 18 5.80 38.90 -3.29
CA ILE A 18 6.77 37.80 -3.40
C ILE A 18 6.95 37.13 -2.05
N ALA A 19 7.10 37.90 -0.96
CA ALA A 19 7.25 37.36 0.38
C ALA A 19 6.03 36.53 0.82
N ILE A 20 4.81 37.00 0.54
CA ILE A 20 3.57 36.27 0.85
C ILE A 20 3.50 34.96 0.06
N ILE A 21 3.79 34.99 -1.25
CA ILE A 21 3.76 33.79 -2.10
C ILE A 21 4.82 32.79 -1.61
N SER A 22 6.05 33.23 -1.37
CA SER A 22 7.12 32.38 -0.86
C SER A 22 6.77 31.77 0.49
N PHE A 23 6.18 32.54 1.40
CA PHE A 23 5.74 32.06 2.70
C PHE A 23 4.61 31.02 2.57
N SER A 24 3.61 31.26 1.74
CA SER A 24 2.52 30.32 1.48
C SER A 24 3.01 29.00 0.89
N VAL A 25 3.97 29.04 -0.05
CA VAL A 25 4.59 27.83 -0.61
C VAL A 25 5.37 27.07 0.46
N LEU A 26 6.18 27.76 1.27
CA LEU A 26 6.92 27.16 2.39
C LEU A 26 5.98 26.51 3.41
N LEU A 27 4.85 27.15 3.72
CA LEU A 27 3.83 26.61 4.63
C LEU A 27 3.15 25.37 4.05
N GLY A 28 2.81 25.38 2.76
CA GLY A 28 2.24 24.23 2.06
C GLY A 28 3.19 23.03 2.06
N VAL A 29 4.47 23.26 1.73
CA VAL A 29 5.50 22.21 1.79
C VAL A 29 5.72 21.73 3.23
N GLY A 30 5.76 22.64 4.20
CA GLY A 30 5.93 22.30 5.62
C GLY A 30 4.81 21.42 6.16
N ILE A 31 3.54 21.76 5.87
CA ILE A 31 2.37 20.96 6.25
C ILE A 31 2.39 19.61 5.55
N PHE A 32 2.74 19.56 4.26
CA PHE A 32 2.87 18.31 3.51
C PHE A 32 3.94 17.38 4.10
N LEU A 33 5.10 17.93 4.45
CA LEU A 33 6.17 17.18 5.12
C LEU A 33 5.73 16.72 6.51
N LEU A 34 5.11 17.59 7.32
CA LEU A 34 4.61 17.21 8.65
C LEU A 34 3.57 16.08 8.57
N GLY A 35 2.63 16.15 7.63
CA GLY A 35 1.62 15.10 7.42
C GLY A 35 2.23 13.77 6.96
N THR A 36 3.35 13.81 6.24
CA THR A 36 4.04 12.58 5.80
C THR A 36 4.93 12.00 6.90
N PHE A 37 5.54 12.80 7.77
CA PHE A 37 6.44 12.32 8.84
C PHE A 37 5.74 12.02 10.17
N LEU A 38 4.62 12.66 10.50
CA LEU A 38 3.97 12.50 11.81
C LEU A 38 2.92 11.39 11.88
N VAL A 39 2.55 10.79 10.75
CA VAL A 39 1.62 9.65 10.78
C VAL A 39 2.34 8.45 11.40
N PRO A 40 1.89 7.93 12.57
CA PRO A 40 2.51 6.78 13.18
C PRO A 40 2.51 5.61 12.20
N VAL A 41 3.68 5.03 11.96
CA VAL A 41 3.86 3.88 11.05
C VAL A 41 2.97 2.67 11.45
N TRP A 42 2.43 2.68 12.67
CA TRP A 42 1.52 1.68 13.23
C TRP A 42 0.02 1.99 13.06
N GLU A 43 -0.34 3.12 12.47
CA GLU A 43 -1.73 3.57 12.32
C GLU A 43 -2.52 2.67 11.37
N TYR A 44 -1.89 2.25 10.27
CA TYR A 44 -2.49 1.50 9.16
C TYR A 44 -2.59 -0.02 9.41
N LYS A 45 -2.29 -0.48 10.63
CA LYS A 45 -2.35 -1.89 10.94
C LYS A 45 -3.80 -2.41 10.80
N VAL A 46 -3.95 -3.62 10.29
CA VAL A 46 -5.21 -4.36 10.40
C VAL A 46 -5.48 -4.62 11.88
N ARG A 47 -6.43 -3.88 12.47
CA ARG A 47 -6.73 -3.95 13.91
C ARG A 47 -7.55 -5.20 14.25
N ASP A 48 -8.47 -5.57 13.36
CA ASP A 48 -9.42 -6.65 13.56
C ASP A 48 -8.97 -7.92 12.81
N PHE A 49 -7.68 -8.25 12.90
CA PHE A 49 -7.10 -9.38 12.15
C PHE A 49 -7.85 -10.69 12.42
N ASP A 50 -8.20 -10.98 13.68
CA ASP A 50 -8.88 -12.22 14.03
C ASP A 50 -10.26 -12.35 13.37
N THR A 51 -10.96 -11.24 13.15
CA THR A 51 -12.25 -11.20 12.44
C THR A 51 -12.11 -11.63 10.98
N TYR A 52 -11.03 -11.23 10.31
CA TYR A 52 -10.81 -11.46 8.88
C TYR A 52 -9.77 -12.55 8.61
N LYS A 53 -9.26 -13.22 9.64
CA LYS A 53 -8.15 -14.18 9.54
C LYS A 53 -8.43 -15.29 8.55
N SER A 54 -9.66 -15.82 8.53
CA SER A 54 -10.04 -16.87 7.58
C SER A 54 -10.01 -16.38 6.15
N ASP A 55 -10.43 -15.15 5.90
CA ASP A 55 -10.40 -14.55 4.57
C ASP A 55 -8.96 -14.35 4.11
N PHE A 56 -8.11 -13.79 4.99
CA PHE A 56 -6.68 -13.65 4.72
C PHE A 56 -6.01 -14.98 4.41
N GLN A 57 -6.34 -16.03 5.17
CA GLN A 57 -5.82 -17.37 4.94
C GLN A 57 -6.27 -17.93 3.58
N THR A 58 -7.53 -17.73 3.20
CA THR A 58 -8.06 -18.16 1.91
C THR A 58 -7.27 -17.53 0.76
N ILE A 59 -7.04 -16.22 0.80
CA ILE A 59 -6.28 -15.53 -0.25
C ILE A 59 -4.78 -15.89 -0.22
N ALA A 60 -4.19 -16.05 0.96
CA ALA A 60 -2.80 -16.49 1.07
C ALA A 60 -2.59 -17.89 0.45
N ASN A 61 -3.53 -18.81 0.68
CA ASN A 61 -3.50 -20.14 0.10
C ASN A 61 -3.66 -20.10 -1.43
N LEU A 62 -4.59 -19.28 -1.93
CA LEU A 62 -4.78 -19.05 -3.36
C LEU A 62 -3.49 -18.53 -4.01
N ALA A 63 -2.94 -17.46 -3.46
CA ALA A 63 -1.72 -16.82 -3.96
C ALA A 63 -0.54 -17.81 -3.99
N TYR A 64 -0.35 -18.58 -2.91
CA TYR A 64 0.73 -19.55 -2.83
C TYR A 64 0.52 -20.77 -3.74
N ARG A 65 -0.74 -21.21 -3.94
CA ARG A 65 -1.09 -22.26 -4.90
C ARG A 65 -0.68 -21.87 -6.31
N GLU A 66 -1.00 -20.65 -6.73
CA GLU A 66 -0.65 -20.17 -8.06
C GLU A 66 0.88 -19.97 -8.22
N TYR A 67 1.57 -19.48 -7.18
CA TYR A 67 3.04 -19.41 -7.15
C TYR A 67 3.68 -20.79 -7.33
N SER A 68 3.14 -21.80 -6.67
CA SER A 68 3.65 -23.17 -6.72
C SER A 68 3.53 -23.84 -8.11
N LYS A 69 2.72 -23.28 -9.02
CA LYS A 69 2.65 -23.74 -10.42
C LYS A 69 3.87 -23.29 -11.26
N GLY A 70 4.74 -22.43 -10.72
CA GLY A 70 5.94 -21.95 -11.41
C GLY A 70 5.67 -20.98 -12.55
N GLN A 71 4.50 -20.33 -12.55
CA GLN A 71 4.04 -19.47 -13.63
C GLN A 71 4.19 -17.96 -13.34
N MET A 72 4.59 -17.54 -12.14
CA MET A 72 4.64 -16.13 -11.72
C MET A 72 6.01 -15.48 -11.90
N LYS A 73 6.12 -14.51 -12.84
CA LYS A 73 7.39 -13.91 -13.33
C LYS A 73 8.32 -13.44 -12.25
N ASP A 74 7.71 -12.80 -11.28
CA ASP A 74 8.38 -12.24 -10.15
C ASP A 74 7.51 -12.49 -8.93
N SER A 75 8.14 -12.39 -7.77
CA SER A 75 7.57 -12.72 -6.47
C SER A 75 6.45 -11.77 -6.02
N TYR A 76 5.67 -11.20 -6.93
CA TYR A 76 4.62 -10.23 -6.71
C TYR A 76 3.37 -10.56 -7.54
N ILE A 77 2.21 -10.65 -6.90
CA ILE A 77 0.92 -10.45 -7.55
C ILE A 77 0.74 -8.94 -7.53
N ILE A 78 1.00 -8.29 -8.67
CA ILE A 78 0.80 -6.85 -8.85
C ILE A 78 -0.69 -6.55 -8.63
N VAL A 79 -0.98 -5.90 -7.51
CA VAL A 79 -2.24 -5.21 -7.26
C VAL A 79 -2.02 -3.70 -7.46
N ASN A 80 -0.99 -3.28 -8.23
CA ASN A 80 -0.79 -1.87 -8.59
C ASN A 80 -1.98 -1.42 -9.42
N SER A 81 -2.88 -0.72 -8.75
CA SER A 81 -3.93 0.13 -9.30
C SER A 81 -4.76 -0.51 -10.40
N TYR A 82 -4.80 -1.84 -10.40
CA TYR A 82 -5.73 -2.75 -11.02
C TYR A 82 -5.20 -4.18 -10.59
N ILE A 83 -5.53 -4.88 -9.50
CA ILE A 83 -6.86 -5.47 -9.33
C ILE A 83 -7.76 -4.35 -9.65
N ILE A 84 -8.32 -4.35 -10.85
CA ILE A 84 -9.58 -3.67 -10.86
C ILE A 84 -10.37 -4.54 -9.88
N VAL A 85 -10.57 -4.01 -8.67
CA VAL A 85 -11.94 -3.73 -8.26
C VAL A 85 -12.42 -2.80 -9.36
N ASN A 86 -12.62 -3.41 -10.52
CA ASN A 86 -13.66 -3.03 -11.39
C ASN A 86 -14.71 -3.53 -10.42
N GLU A 87 -15.47 -2.61 -9.87
CA GLU A 87 -16.80 -2.81 -10.37
C GLU A 87 -16.62 -2.97 -11.88
N ASN A 88 -16.67 -4.24 -12.35
CA ASN A 88 -17.11 -4.33 -13.72
C ASN A 88 -18.49 -3.66 -13.62
N PRO A 89 -19.17 -3.41 -14.71
CA PRO A 89 -20.59 -3.14 -14.59
C PRO A 89 -21.34 -4.16 -13.66
N ASP A 90 -20.72 -5.28 -13.25
CA ASP A 90 -21.12 -6.28 -12.25
C ASP A 90 -20.49 -6.29 -10.83
N GLU A 91 -19.65 -5.34 -10.39
CA GLU A 91 -19.10 -5.30 -9.00
C GLU A 91 -18.06 -6.38 -8.58
N THR A 92 -17.48 -7.17 -9.51
CA THR A 92 -16.59 -8.30 -9.12
C THR A 92 -15.08 -8.01 -9.04
N VAL A 93 -14.41 -8.53 -7.99
CA VAL A 93 -12.96 -8.37 -7.75
C VAL A 93 -12.16 -9.56 -8.26
N ASN A 94 -11.13 -9.32 -9.09
CA ASN A 94 -10.30 -10.37 -9.70
C ASN A 94 -8.84 -10.33 -9.24
N LEU A 95 -8.22 -11.50 -9.03
CA LEU A 95 -6.78 -11.63 -8.77
C LEU A 95 -6.04 -11.91 -10.08
N ARG A 96 -4.99 -11.15 -10.38
CA ARG A 96 -4.19 -11.29 -11.61
C ARG A 96 -2.70 -11.14 -11.35
N TYR A 97 -1.87 -11.84 -12.13
CA TYR A 97 -0.40 -11.78 -12.02
C TYR A 97 0.27 -11.78 -13.40
N GLU A 98 1.54 -11.35 -13.49
CA GLU A 98 2.33 -11.42 -14.72
C GLU A 98 3.03 -12.79 -14.85
N ASN A 99 2.88 -13.44 -16.00
CA ASN A 99 3.42 -14.78 -16.23
C ASN A 99 4.93 -14.78 -16.53
N VAL A 100 5.72 -15.65 -15.88
CA VAL A 100 7.20 -15.76 -16.07
C VAL A 100 7.60 -15.94 -17.53
N ASN A 101 6.83 -16.74 -18.27
CA ASN A 101 7.23 -17.25 -19.56
C ASN A 101 6.75 -16.35 -20.69
N THR A 102 5.64 -15.63 -20.48
CA THR A 102 4.95 -14.90 -21.55
C THR A 102 4.87 -13.40 -21.32
N GLU A 103 5.18 -12.92 -20.11
CA GLU A 103 5.08 -11.51 -19.70
C GLU A 103 3.65 -10.93 -19.86
N LYS A 104 2.64 -11.81 -20.00
CA LYS A 104 1.24 -11.43 -20.08
C LYS A 104 0.58 -11.54 -18.71
N PHE A 105 -0.40 -10.69 -18.47
CA PHE A 105 -1.28 -10.83 -17.32
C PHE A 105 -2.14 -12.08 -17.44
N VAL A 106 -2.23 -12.82 -16.35
CA VAL A 106 -3.06 -14.00 -16.17
C VAL A 106 -4.04 -13.72 -15.04
N GLU A 107 -5.33 -13.84 -15.34
CA GLU A 107 -6.37 -13.82 -14.31
C GLU A 107 -6.49 -15.20 -13.68
N VAL A 108 -6.64 -15.22 -12.35
CA VAL A 108 -6.79 -16.43 -11.58
C VAL A 108 -8.27 -16.75 -11.47
N THR A 109 -8.65 -17.94 -11.93
CA THR A 109 -9.99 -18.47 -11.67
C THR A 109 -10.17 -18.69 -10.17
N MET A 110 -11.03 -17.88 -9.57
CA MET A 110 -11.37 -17.95 -8.15
C MET A 110 -12.71 -18.63 -7.95
N SER A 111 -12.81 -19.44 -6.91
CA SER A 111 -14.07 -19.88 -6.34
C SER A 111 -14.84 -18.69 -5.75
N GLN A 112 -16.15 -18.85 -5.57
CA GLN A 112 -17.00 -17.83 -4.92
C GLN A 112 -16.45 -17.43 -3.54
N LYS A 113 -15.98 -18.39 -2.75
CA LYS A 113 -15.37 -18.12 -1.44
C LYS A 113 -14.11 -17.27 -1.55
N GLU A 114 -13.23 -17.57 -2.51
CA GLU A 114 -12.02 -16.77 -2.73
C GLU A 114 -12.37 -15.33 -3.15
N GLN A 115 -13.37 -15.14 -4.02
CA GLN A 115 -13.86 -13.81 -4.39
C GLN A 115 -14.41 -13.04 -3.19
N GLU A 116 -15.32 -13.65 -2.41
CA GLU A 116 -15.92 -13.05 -1.22
C GLU A 116 -14.88 -12.69 -0.15
N SER A 117 -13.88 -13.55 0.06
CA SER A 117 -12.80 -13.29 1.00
C SER A 117 -11.93 -12.11 0.54
N LEU A 118 -11.61 -12.02 -0.75
CA LEU A 118 -10.84 -10.91 -1.30
C LEU A 118 -11.60 -9.58 -1.15
N LEU A 119 -12.89 -9.58 -1.49
CA LEU A 119 -13.80 -8.44 -1.31
C LEU A 119 -13.79 -7.94 0.14
N LYS A 120 -14.02 -8.84 1.11
CA LYS A 120 -14.03 -8.47 2.55
C LYS A 120 -12.71 -7.87 3.00
N ILE A 121 -11.58 -8.43 2.56
CA ILE A 121 -10.26 -7.91 2.90
C ILE A 121 -10.09 -6.48 2.39
N VAL A 122 -10.42 -6.24 1.13
CA VAL A 122 -10.23 -4.94 0.47
C VAL A 122 -11.17 -3.89 1.07
N GLU A 123 -12.46 -4.21 1.23
CA GLU A 123 -13.47 -3.26 1.68
C GLU A 123 -13.43 -2.96 3.18
N LYS A 124 -13.05 -3.95 3.99
CA LYS A 124 -13.23 -3.89 5.45
C LYS A 124 -11.93 -3.97 6.22
N ALA A 125 -11.03 -4.89 5.87
CA ALA A 125 -9.84 -5.14 6.66
C ALA A 125 -8.71 -4.11 6.40
N PHE A 126 -8.56 -3.66 5.16
CA PHE A 126 -7.53 -2.71 4.73
C PHE A 126 -8.05 -1.31 4.45
N ARG A 127 -9.26 -0.92 4.87
CA ARG A 127 -9.80 0.40 4.54
C ARG A 127 -9.35 1.46 5.55
N HIS A 128 -8.17 2.07 5.32
CA HIS A 128 -7.65 3.17 6.13
C HIS A 128 -7.53 4.49 5.34
N GLY A 129 -8.68 5.01 4.87
CA GLY A 129 -8.72 6.24 4.06
C GLY A 129 -8.12 6.07 2.67
N ASP A 130 -7.79 7.18 2.02
CA ASP A 130 -7.54 7.23 0.57
C ASP A 130 -6.19 6.66 0.12
N MET A 131 -5.25 6.40 1.04
CA MET A 131 -3.87 6.00 0.69
C MET A 131 -3.34 4.77 1.45
N ALA A 132 -4.20 4.10 2.22
CA ALA A 132 -3.81 2.91 2.98
C ALA A 132 -4.79 1.76 2.77
N TYR A 133 -5.05 1.47 1.50
CA TYR A 133 -5.77 0.29 1.01
C TYR A 133 -4.80 -0.79 0.51
N LEU A 134 -5.28 -2.03 0.39
CA LEU A 134 -4.51 -3.15 -0.15
C LEU A 134 -4.10 -2.88 -1.61
N SER A 135 -2.81 -2.84 -1.87
CA SER A 135 -2.21 -2.48 -3.16
C SER A 135 -1.30 -3.56 -3.73
N LEU A 136 -0.86 -4.54 -2.94
CA LEU A 136 -0.06 -5.64 -3.48
C LEU A 136 -0.27 -6.91 -2.67
N ILE A 137 -0.29 -8.06 -3.34
CA ILE A 137 -0.08 -9.35 -2.68
C ILE A 137 1.25 -9.91 -3.15
N ARG A 138 2.30 -9.73 -2.36
CA ARG A 138 3.62 -10.27 -2.68
C ARG A 138 3.70 -11.74 -2.30
N VAL A 139 4.22 -12.60 -3.18
CA VAL A 139 4.38 -14.03 -2.89
C VAL A 139 5.82 -14.43 -3.14
N ARG A 140 6.49 -14.87 -2.09
CA ARG A 140 7.86 -15.41 -2.14
C ARG A 140 7.84 -16.86 -1.69
N LYS A 141 9.01 -17.51 -1.78
CA LYS A 141 9.20 -18.83 -1.19
C LYS A 141 8.80 -18.79 0.29
N ASN A 142 7.82 -19.60 0.65
CA ASN A 142 7.22 -19.73 1.97
C ASN A 142 6.57 -18.47 2.57
N GLU A 143 6.28 -17.43 1.80
CA GLU A 143 5.79 -16.16 2.32
C GLU A 143 4.74 -15.53 1.40
N VAL A 144 3.67 -14.98 1.99
CA VAL A 144 2.69 -14.15 1.31
C VAL A 144 2.53 -12.86 2.11
N ALA A 145 2.70 -11.70 1.48
CA ALA A 145 2.55 -10.40 2.12
C ALA A 145 1.47 -9.57 1.43
N PHE A 146 0.54 -9.05 2.21
CA PHE A 146 -0.49 -8.11 1.79
C PHE A 146 0.02 -6.69 2.10
N GLU A 147 0.41 -5.93 1.08
CA GLU A 147 1.04 -4.61 1.22
C GLU A 147 0.05 -3.50 0.87
N ILE A 148 0.09 -2.39 1.60
CA ILE A 148 -0.70 -1.20 1.29
C ILE A 148 0.01 -0.27 0.29
N GLU A 149 -0.77 0.57 -0.40
CA GLU A 149 -0.28 1.45 -1.48
C GLU A 149 0.93 2.29 -1.09
N ASN A 150 0.90 2.90 0.09
CA ASN A 150 1.99 3.77 0.55
C ASN A 150 3.24 3.01 1.05
N GLY A 151 3.23 1.67 1.04
CA GLY A 151 4.35 0.82 1.49
C GLY A 151 4.62 0.84 3.00
N ARG A 152 3.80 1.53 3.80
CA ARG A 152 4.05 1.74 5.25
C ARG A 152 3.55 0.61 6.15
N TYR A 153 2.91 -0.40 5.58
CA TYR A 153 2.45 -1.56 6.32
C TYR A 153 2.30 -2.77 5.42
N SER A 154 2.53 -3.96 5.98
CA SER A 154 2.17 -5.22 5.36
C SER A 154 1.68 -6.21 6.40
N LEU A 155 0.71 -7.03 6.01
CA LEU A 155 0.34 -8.21 6.75
C LEU A 155 1.03 -9.42 6.11
N VAL A 156 1.84 -10.15 6.88
CA VAL A 156 2.71 -11.21 6.35
C VAL A 156 2.28 -12.56 6.91
N TYR A 157 2.06 -13.50 5.99
CA TYR A 157 1.84 -14.91 6.24
C TYR A 157 3.08 -15.71 5.84
N THR A 158 3.43 -16.72 6.63
CA THR A 158 4.50 -17.66 6.32
C THR A 158 3.94 -19.06 6.24
N THR A 159 4.28 -19.86 5.22
CA THR A 159 3.74 -21.21 5.08
C THR A 159 4.43 -22.23 5.98
N ASP A 160 5.68 -21.98 6.35
CA ASP A 160 6.54 -22.90 7.10
C ASP A 160 6.62 -22.60 8.61
N GLY A 161 5.91 -21.57 9.07
CA GLY A 161 5.82 -21.17 10.47
C GLY A 161 7.06 -20.44 10.98
N LYS A 162 8.08 -20.26 10.15
CA LYS A 162 9.29 -19.54 10.52
C LYS A 162 9.02 -18.05 10.47
N LYS A 163 9.73 -17.30 11.32
CA LYS A 163 9.67 -15.83 11.28
C LYS A 163 10.17 -15.36 9.90
N PRO A 164 9.39 -14.53 9.17
CA PRO A 164 9.78 -14.08 7.85
C PRO A 164 11.02 -13.20 7.93
N LYS A 165 11.89 -13.28 6.92
CA LYS A 165 12.94 -12.27 6.69
C LYS A 165 12.38 -11.19 5.78
N PHE A 166 11.25 -10.62 6.18
CA PHE A 166 10.53 -9.66 5.36
C PHE A 166 11.39 -8.41 5.16
N ALA A 167 11.78 -8.18 3.91
CA ALA A 167 12.51 -7.00 3.49
C ALA A 167 11.88 -6.50 2.18
N ASN A 168 11.73 -5.19 2.05
CA ASN A 168 11.33 -4.58 0.79
C ASN A 168 12.23 -3.36 0.58
N SER A 169 13.28 -3.53 -0.23
CA SER A 169 14.24 -2.46 -0.52
C SER A 169 13.51 -1.20 -1.02
N PRO A 170 13.84 -0.01 -0.51
CA PRO A 170 14.99 0.33 0.32
C PRO A 170 14.77 0.18 1.84
N HIS A 171 13.60 -0.26 2.30
CA HIS A 171 13.22 -0.20 3.70
C HIS A 171 13.52 -1.49 4.48
N THR A 172 14.03 -1.32 5.69
CA THR A 172 14.09 -2.36 6.71
C THR A 172 12.75 -2.42 7.44
N PHE A 173 12.22 -3.61 7.74
CA PHE A 173 10.93 -3.76 8.39
C PHE A 173 11.06 -4.33 9.81
N LYS A 174 10.29 -3.78 10.74
CA LYS A 174 10.00 -4.41 12.03
C LYS A 174 8.85 -5.40 11.85
N LEU A 175 8.94 -6.50 12.59
CA LEU A 175 7.94 -7.56 12.59
C LEU A 175 7.35 -7.74 13.98
N LYS A 176 6.02 -7.81 14.06
CA LYS A 176 5.29 -8.19 15.27
C LYS A 176 4.41 -9.39 14.98
N THR A 177 4.61 -10.47 15.72
CA THR A 177 3.76 -11.67 15.63
C THR A 177 2.32 -11.33 16.03
N ILE A 178 1.38 -11.85 15.26
CA ILE A 178 -0.06 -11.78 15.53
C ILE A 178 -0.54 -13.14 16.04
N SER A 179 -0.26 -14.19 15.28
CA SER A 179 -0.54 -15.57 15.64
C SER A 179 0.43 -16.52 14.92
N TYR A 180 0.30 -17.84 15.13
CA TYR A 180 1.11 -18.81 14.40
C TYR A 180 0.98 -18.56 12.88
N HIS A 181 2.12 -18.42 12.20
CA HIS A 181 2.28 -18.03 10.78
C HIS A 181 2.03 -16.55 10.40
N TRP A 182 1.49 -15.70 11.28
CA TRP A 182 1.03 -14.35 10.91
C TRP A 182 1.78 -13.23 11.64
N TYR A 183 2.15 -12.19 10.90
CA TYR A 183 2.95 -11.08 11.37
C TYR A 183 2.47 -9.75 10.79
N HIS A 184 2.49 -8.69 11.59
CA HIS A 184 2.50 -7.32 11.08
C HIS A 184 3.94 -6.96 10.69
N ALA A 185 4.10 -6.31 9.54
CA ALA A 185 5.35 -5.73 9.09
C ALA A 185 5.18 -4.24 8.84
N TRP A 186 6.13 -3.42 9.27
CA TRP A 186 6.13 -1.99 9.00
C TRP A 186 7.56 -1.46 8.90
N PRO A 187 7.83 -0.43 8.07
CA PRO A 187 9.17 0.06 7.88
C PRO A 187 9.73 0.69 9.16
N VAL A 188 11.03 0.59 9.33
CA VAL A 188 11.80 1.33 10.33
C VAL A 188 12.50 2.45 9.58
N GLU A 189 12.31 3.68 10.03
CA GLU A 189 13.20 4.77 9.64
C GLU A 189 14.55 4.53 10.32
N ASP A 190 15.62 4.48 9.51
CA ASP A 190 17.00 4.45 10.00
C ASP A 190 17.41 5.80 10.58
#